data_AF-A0A0C2UQT1-F1
#
_entry.id   AF-A0A0C2UQT1-F1
#
_cell.length_a   1.000
_cell.length_b   1.000
_cell.length_c   1.000
_cell.angle_alpha   90.00
_cell.angle_beta   90.00
_cell.angle_gamma   90.00
#
_symmetry.space_group_name_H-M   'P 1'
#
loop_
_entity.id
_entity.type
_entity.pdbx_description
1 polymer ?
#
loop_
_entity_poly.entity_id
_entity_poly.type
_entity_poly.pdbx_seq_one_letter_code
_entity_poly.pdbx_strand_id
1 'polypeptide(L)'
;MSKKLYSLPLTKVIDFLNQNKSTINTTLKEKKNLEIALYFGKCYYGLALEEFIRFFKIYKDTTYTLKTIEFFNSEIFLMEIAKLLSLNEHQYSQNLKSMVFAVSYLLYNKNQPLFEDFLKSAFLHFHTSFQKDSDIYINHEQIVKELVKSKRQIIKESFGQSDDDVFFKISLDGNEIISLKGKSLKTLRKKAYKNFFFYFLDHNF
;
A
#
# COMPACT_ATOMS: atom_id res chain seq x y z
N MET A 1 -16.66 -8.65 3.80
CA MET A 1 -16.07 -7.60 2.94
C MET A 1 -14.66 -7.35 3.45
N SER A 2 -13.60 -7.50 2.65
CA SER A 2 -12.24 -7.22 3.15
C SER A 2 -12.13 -5.74 3.50
N LYS A 3 -11.57 -5.43 4.67
CA LYS A 3 -11.31 -4.04 5.04
C LYS A 3 -10.34 -3.43 4.04
N LYS A 4 -10.65 -2.23 3.54
CA LYS A 4 -9.72 -1.44 2.72
C LYS A 4 -8.59 -0.96 3.63
N LEU A 5 -7.35 -1.37 3.35
CA LEU A 5 -6.19 -1.07 4.20
C LEU A 5 -5.96 0.43 4.40
N TYR A 6 -6.30 1.21 3.38
CA TYR A 6 -6.18 2.67 3.45
C TYR A 6 -7.32 3.35 4.21
N SER A 7 -8.37 2.66 4.66
CA SER A 7 -9.59 3.30 5.19
C SER A 7 -9.34 4.20 6.40
N LEU A 8 -8.54 3.73 7.37
CA LEU A 8 -8.20 4.50 8.56
C LEU A 8 -7.33 5.74 8.24
N PRO A 9 -6.17 5.63 7.54
CA PRO A 9 -5.41 6.82 7.17
C PRO A 9 -6.16 7.72 6.19
N LEU A 10 -7.00 7.16 5.30
CA LEU A 10 -7.84 7.95 4.38
C LEU A 10 -8.80 8.87 5.13
N THR A 11 -9.45 8.38 6.19
CA THR A 11 -10.36 9.21 7.01
C THR A 11 -9.59 10.41 7.59
N LYS A 12 -8.41 10.16 8.15
CA LYS A 12 -7.54 11.22 8.68
C LYS A 12 -7.07 12.20 7.61
N VAL A 13 -6.77 11.71 6.41
CA VAL A 13 -6.42 12.57 5.26
C VAL A 13 -7.60 13.44 4.85
N ILE A 14 -8.82 12.88 4.77
CA ILE A 14 -10.03 13.64 4.45
C ILE A 14 -10.27 14.74 5.49
N ASP A 15 -10.12 14.42 6.78
CA ASP A 15 -10.23 15.39 7.86
C ASP A 15 -9.17 16.50 7.74
N PHE A 16 -7.92 16.13 7.44
CA PHE A 16 -6.85 17.07 7.17
C PHE A 16 -7.19 18.01 6.00
N LEU A 17 -7.69 17.46 4.89
CA LEU A 17 -8.08 18.25 3.71
C LEU A 17 -9.20 19.23 4.06
N ASN A 18 -10.19 18.78 4.83
CA ASN A 18 -11.30 19.61 5.29
C ASN A 18 -10.84 20.76 6.20
N GLN A 19 -9.91 20.50 7.12
CA GLN A 19 -9.33 21.50 8.02
C GLN A 19 -8.42 22.50 7.29
N ASN A 20 -7.81 22.10 6.17
CA ASN A 20 -6.85 22.90 5.41
C ASN A 20 -7.41 23.49 4.10
N LYS A 21 -8.73 23.53 3.92
CA LYS A 21 -9.39 23.99 2.68
C LYS A 21 -8.88 25.35 2.19
N SER A 22 -8.67 26.32 3.08
CA SER A 22 -8.18 27.66 2.71
C SER A 22 -6.78 27.58 2.09
N THR A 23 -5.84 26.90 2.74
CA THR A 23 -4.48 26.71 2.21
C THR A 23 -4.50 25.97 0.88
N ILE A 24 -5.29 24.90 0.77
CA ILE A 24 -5.44 24.13 -0.47
C ILE A 24 -5.93 25.03 -1.59
N ASN A 25 -6.98 25.83 -1.34
CA ASN A 25 -7.54 26.75 -2.33
C ASN A 25 -6.51 27.80 -2.77
N THR A 26 -5.73 28.37 -1.84
CA THR A 26 -4.67 29.32 -2.16
C THR A 26 -3.59 28.68 -3.02
N THR A 27 -3.09 27.50 -2.63
CA THR A 27 -2.07 26.77 -3.39
C THR A 27 -2.54 26.40 -4.79
N LEU A 28 -3.81 26.01 -4.96
CA LEU A 28 -4.35 25.59 -6.25
C LEU A 28 -4.74 26.76 -7.17
N LYS A 29 -5.08 27.94 -6.62
CA LYS A 29 -5.45 29.12 -7.42
C LYS A 29 -4.25 29.95 -7.86
N GLU A 30 -3.20 30.04 -7.04
CA GLU A 30 -2.02 30.83 -7.36
C GLU A 30 -1.03 30.05 -8.23
N LYS A 31 -0.83 30.50 -9.48
CA LYS A 31 -0.03 29.79 -10.49
C LYS A 31 1.36 29.36 -9.98
N LYS A 32 2.09 30.26 -9.30
CA LYS A 32 3.44 29.96 -8.78
C LYS A 32 3.42 28.91 -7.68
N ASN A 33 2.46 29.01 -6.76
CA ASN A 33 2.33 28.03 -5.67
C ASN A 33 1.93 26.67 -6.20
N LEU A 34 1.03 26.64 -7.19
CA LEU A 34 0.64 25.41 -7.85
C LEU A 34 1.84 24.74 -8.52
N GLU A 35 2.64 25.50 -9.28
CA GLU A 35 3.83 24.96 -9.96
C GLU A 35 4.84 24.33 -8.97
N ILE A 36 5.11 25.02 -7.86
CA ILE A 36 5.93 24.51 -6.75
C ILE A 36 5.33 23.23 -6.16
N ALA A 37 4.02 23.25 -5.88
CA ALA A 37 3.32 22.11 -5.28
C ALA A 37 3.32 20.88 -6.20
N LEU A 38 3.15 21.08 -7.52
CA LEU A 38 3.21 20.00 -8.49
C LEU A 38 4.62 19.40 -8.59
N TYR A 39 5.64 20.25 -8.62
CA TYR A 39 7.03 19.80 -8.71
C TYR A 39 7.42 18.96 -7.49
N PHE A 40 7.35 19.54 -6.29
CA PHE A 40 7.75 18.85 -5.07
C PHE A 40 6.78 17.74 -4.68
N GLY A 41 5.49 17.91 -4.91
CA GLY A 41 4.49 16.88 -4.64
C GLY A 41 4.72 15.60 -5.44
N LYS A 42 5.13 15.73 -6.71
CA LYS A 42 5.54 14.59 -7.53
C LYS A 42 6.80 13.92 -6.97
N CYS A 43 7.77 14.69 -6.51
CA CYS A 43 8.98 14.16 -5.87
C CYS A 43 8.66 13.39 -4.59
N TYR A 44 7.85 13.96 -3.68
CA TYR A 44 7.45 13.29 -2.43
C TYR A 44 6.66 12.01 -2.70
N TYR A 45 5.75 12.03 -3.67
CA TYR A 45 5.04 10.83 -4.12
C TYR A 45 6.01 9.75 -4.62
N GLY A 46 6.99 10.14 -5.44
CA GLY A 46 8.03 9.24 -5.95
C GLY A 46 8.89 8.62 -4.85
N LEU A 47 9.26 9.42 -3.83
CA LEU A 47 9.99 8.93 -2.66
C LEU A 47 9.18 7.90 -1.88
N ALA A 48 7.90 8.18 -1.60
CA ALA A 48 7.03 7.23 -0.91
C ALA A 48 6.88 5.89 -1.67
N LEU A 49 6.82 5.96 -3.00
CA LEU A 49 6.78 4.76 -3.86
C LEU A 49 8.11 3.98 -3.82
N GLU A 50 9.23 4.68 -3.85
CA GLU A 50 10.56 4.06 -3.74
C GLU A 50 10.76 3.38 -2.39
N GLU A 51 10.35 4.03 -1.31
CA GLU A 51 10.33 3.45 0.04
C GLU A 51 9.44 2.22 0.14
N PHE A 52 8.25 2.25 -0.47
CA PHE A 52 7.37 1.09 -0.56
C PHE A 52 8.05 -0.10 -1.27
N ILE A 53 8.68 0.15 -2.42
CA ILE A 53 9.41 -0.85 -3.21
C ILE A 53 10.56 -1.45 -2.40
N ARG A 54 11.31 -0.61 -1.68
CA ARG A 54 12.41 -1.06 -0.80
C ARG A 54 11.91 -1.87 0.38
N PHE A 55 10.89 -1.37 1.08
CA PHE A 55 10.32 -2.00 2.28
C PHE A 55 9.86 -3.41 1.97
N PHE A 56 9.14 -3.60 0.85
CA PHE A 56 8.67 -4.91 0.42
C PHE A 56 9.65 -5.69 -0.44
N LYS A 57 10.88 -5.20 -0.60
CA LYS A 57 11.98 -5.71 -1.45
C LYS A 57 11.50 -6.17 -2.84
N ILE A 58 10.65 -5.37 -3.47
CA ILE A 58 10.15 -5.57 -4.84
C ILE A 58 11.30 -5.41 -5.84
N TYR A 59 12.28 -4.54 -5.53
CA TYR A 59 13.48 -4.25 -6.32
C TYR A 59 14.35 -5.47 -6.69
N LYS A 60 14.13 -6.63 -6.09
CA LYS A 60 14.85 -7.88 -6.42
C LYS A 60 14.54 -8.39 -7.83
N ASP A 61 13.40 -8.01 -8.40
CA ASP A 61 13.01 -8.31 -9.78
C ASP A 61 12.81 -6.98 -10.51
N THR A 62 13.74 -6.65 -11.41
CA THR A 62 13.74 -5.37 -12.14
C THR A 62 12.50 -5.22 -13.02
N THR A 63 12.08 -6.26 -13.73
CA THR A 63 10.90 -6.22 -14.61
C THR A 63 9.63 -5.99 -13.80
N TYR A 64 9.48 -6.70 -12.69
CA TYR A 64 8.36 -6.50 -11.79
C TYR A 64 8.37 -5.12 -11.14
N THR A 65 9.55 -4.63 -10.77
CA THR A 65 9.71 -3.29 -10.19
C THR A 65 9.25 -2.22 -11.16
N LEU A 66 9.68 -2.30 -12.44
CA LEU A 66 9.24 -1.36 -13.47
C LEU A 66 7.72 -1.40 -13.67
N LYS A 67 7.12 -2.59 -13.79
CA LYS A 67 5.66 -2.73 -13.90
C LYS A 67 4.92 -2.13 -12.69
N THR A 68 5.48 -2.28 -11.49
CA THR A 68 4.91 -1.71 -10.26
C THR A 68 4.98 -0.18 -10.28
N ILE A 69 6.13 0.37 -10.68
CA ILE A 69 6.32 1.83 -10.82
C ILE A 69 5.37 2.40 -11.87
N GLU A 70 5.28 1.76 -13.03
CA GLU A 70 4.39 2.15 -14.13
C GLU A 70 2.94 2.15 -13.70
N PHE A 71 2.49 1.09 -13.02
CA PHE A 71 1.13 1.00 -12.48
C PHE A 71 0.84 2.15 -11.51
N PHE A 72 1.69 2.39 -10.52
CA PHE A 72 1.46 3.45 -9.53
C PHE A 72 1.63 4.86 -10.10
N ASN A 73 2.26 5.03 -11.26
CA ASN A 73 2.31 6.31 -11.97
C ASN A 73 1.25 6.43 -13.08
N SER A 74 0.47 5.37 -13.31
CA SER A 74 -0.57 5.35 -14.33
C SER A 74 -1.70 6.31 -14.01
N GLU A 75 -2.34 6.83 -15.05
CA GLU A 75 -3.50 7.71 -14.91
C GLU A 75 -4.64 7.04 -14.15
N ILE A 76 -4.89 5.74 -14.44
CA ILE A 76 -5.93 4.94 -13.78
C ILE A 76 -5.72 4.94 -12.27
N PHE A 77 -4.51 4.64 -11.79
CA PHE A 77 -4.23 4.61 -10.36
C PHE A 77 -4.37 6.00 -9.72
N LEU A 78 -3.83 7.03 -10.35
CA LEU A 78 -3.89 8.40 -9.82
C LEU A 78 -5.33 8.94 -9.77
N MET A 79 -6.18 8.56 -10.72
CA MET A 79 -7.62 8.85 -10.66
C MET A 79 -8.29 8.15 -9.49
N GLU A 80 -7.95 6.89 -9.19
CA GLU A 80 -8.48 6.20 -8.01
C GLU A 80 -8.05 6.88 -6.71
N ILE A 81 -6.80 7.32 -6.60
CA ILE A 81 -6.36 8.12 -5.45
C ILE A 81 -7.15 9.43 -5.35
N ALA A 82 -7.35 10.13 -6.46
CA ALA A 82 -8.11 11.38 -6.47
C ALA A 82 -9.57 11.17 -6.02
N LYS A 83 -10.21 10.08 -6.47
CA LYS A 83 -11.56 9.69 -6.03
C LYS A 83 -11.60 9.39 -4.53
N LEU A 84 -10.64 8.64 -4.00
CA LEU A 84 -10.57 8.34 -2.57
C LEU A 84 -10.48 9.63 -1.74
N LEU A 85 -9.69 10.58 -2.21
CA LEU A 85 -9.50 11.89 -1.59
C LEU A 85 -10.67 12.87 -1.85
N SER A 86 -11.72 12.43 -2.57
CA SER A 86 -12.86 13.26 -2.98
C SER A 86 -12.45 14.55 -3.70
N LEU A 87 -11.39 14.49 -4.52
CA LEU A 87 -10.92 15.61 -5.34
C LEU A 87 -11.81 15.73 -6.59
N ASN A 88 -12.28 16.93 -6.88
CA ASN A 88 -13.18 17.20 -8.01
C ASN A 88 -12.55 18.21 -8.98
N GLU A 89 -12.47 17.84 -10.27
CA GLU A 89 -11.93 18.70 -11.34
C GLU A 89 -12.67 20.04 -11.43
N HIS A 90 -13.99 20.00 -11.29
CA HIS A 90 -14.84 21.19 -11.32
C HIS A 90 -14.55 22.20 -10.20
N GLN A 91 -13.95 21.76 -9.09
CA GLN A 91 -13.67 22.64 -7.96
C GLN A 91 -12.38 23.46 -8.16
N TYR A 92 -11.46 22.97 -9.00
CA TYR A 92 -10.09 23.52 -9.06
C TYR A 92 -9.53 23.77 -10.46
N SER A 93 -10.26 23.42 -11.53
CA SER A 93 -9.85 23.64 -12.93
C SER A 93 -8.52 22.96 -13.30
N GLN A 94 -8.07 21.98 -12.51
CA GLN A 94 -6.87 21.18 -12.75
C GLN A 94 -7.28 19.74 -13.07
N ASN A 95 -6.44 19.00 -13.82
CA ASN A 95 -6.64 17.57 -13.97
C ASN A 95 -6.40 16.84 -12.62
N LEU A 96 -7.09 15.71 -12.41
CA LEU A 96 -7.01 14.95 -11.15
C LEU A 96 -5.58 14.57 -10.75
N LYS A 97 -4.72 14.20 -11.71
CA LYS A 97 -3.31 13.85 -11.46
C LYS A 97 -2.54 15.00 -10.80
N SER A 98 -2.73 16.21 -11.31
CA SER A 98 -2.09 17.41 -10.77
C SER A 98 -2.58 17.68 -9.36
N MET A 99 -3.87 17.47 -9.08
CA MET A 99 -4.40 17.61 -7.73
C MET A 99 -3.81 16.60 -6.75
N VAL A 100 -3.59 15.35 -7.16
CA VAL A 100 -2.94 14.34 -6.31
C VAL A 100 -1.53 14.79 -5.91
N PHE A 101 -0.75 15.33 -6.84
CA PHE A 101 0.59 15.84 -6.52
C PHE A 101 0.53 17.09 -5.65
N ALA A 102 -0.35 18.06 -5.95
CA ALA A 102 -0.50 19.25 -5.12
C ALA A 102 -0.94 18.89 -3.68
N VAL A 103 -1.84 17.93 -3.52
CA VAL A 103 -2.25 17.41 -2.20
C VAL A 103 -1.12 16.65 -1.52
N SER A 104 -0.34 15.86 -2.27
CA SER A 104 0.86 15.18 -1.75
C SER A 104 1.85 16.18 -1.18
N TYR A 105 2.09 17.29 -1.86
CA TYR A 105 2.92 18.40 -1.36
C TYR A 105 2.39 18.98 -0.05
N LEU A 106 1.09 19.26 0.03
CA LEU A 106 0.49 19.86 1.23
C LEU A 106 0.49 18.90 2.42
N LEU A 107 0.16 17.63 2.19
CA LEU A 107 0.19 16.58 3.20
C LEU A 107 1.61 16.37 3.72
N TYR A 108 2.59 16.23 2.83
CA TYR A 108 3.98 16.03 3.23
C TYR A 108 4.49 17.17 4.12
N ASN A 109 4.28 18.43 3.71
CA ASN A 109 4.82 19.57 4.45
C ASN A 109 4.11 19.86 5.79
N LYS A 110 2.83 19.50 5.92
CA LYS A 110 2.06 19.79 7.14
C LYS A 110 1.90 18.59 8.06
N ASN A 111 1.95 17.37 7.53
CA ASN A 111 1.77 16.13 8.26
C ASN A 111 2.41 14.94 7.52
N GLN A 112 3.74 14.94 7.46
CA GLN A 112 4.52 13.89 6.81
C GLN A 112 4.16 12.46 7.27
N PRO A 113 3.97 12.15 8.58
CA PRO A 113 3.60 10.80 8.99
C PRO A 113 2.26 10.34 8.40
N LEU A 114 1.27 11.23 8.33
CA LEU A 114 -0.03 10.91 7.74
C LEU A 114 0.08 10.68 6.22
N PHE A 115 0.93 11.45 5.53
CA PHE A 115 1.23 11.26 4.12
C PHE A 115 1.82 9.87 3.85
N GLU A 116 2.87 9.50 4.59
CA GLU A 116 3.57 8.22 4.45
C GLU A 116 2.63 7.04 4.77
N ASP A 117 1.89 7.12 5.87
CA ASP A 117 0.93 6.08 6.27
C ASP A 117 -0.18 5.88 5.22
N PHE A 118 -0.72 6.97 4.68
CA PHE A 118 -1.75 6.91 3.64
C PHE A 118 -1.23 6.26 2.36
N LEU A 119 -0.13 6.76 1.80
CA LEU A 119 0.39 6.24 0.54
C LEU A 119 0.86 4.80 0.68
N LYS A 120 1.57 4.44 1.76
CA LYS A 120 1.98 3.06 2.01
C LYS A 120 0.78 2.11 2.07
N SER A 121 -0.28 2.52 2.76
CA SER A 121 -1.51 1.72 2.88
C SER A 121 -2.27 1.61 1.56
N ALA A 122 -2.33 2.69 0.78
CA ALA A 122 -2.92 2.70 -0.54
C ALA A 122 -2.14 1.81 -1.50
N PHE A 123 -0.82 1.98 -1.59
CA PHE A 123 0.04 1.12 -2.41
C PHE A 123 -0.11 -0.33 -2.04
N LEU A 124 -0.07 -0.70 -0.76
CA LEU A 124 -0.25 -2.10 -0.34
C LEU A 124 -1.61 -2.67 -0.77
N HIS A 125 -2.69 -1.90 -0.61
CA HIS A 125 -4.03 -2.34 -1.01
C HIS A 125 -4.14 -2.57 -2.51
N PHE A 126 -3.69 -1.62 -3.33
CA PHE A 126 -3.82 -1.73 -4.77
C PHE A 126 -2.82 -2.73 -5.36
N HIS A 127 -1.60 -2.81 -4.80
CA HIS A 127 -0.63 -3.83 -5.18
C HIS A 127 -1.21 -5.24 -5.07
N THR A 128 -1.93 -5.52 -3.98
CA THR A 128 -2.52 -6.83 -3.71
C THR A 128 -3.84 -7.08 -4.46
N SER A 129 -4.49 -6.03 -4.98
CA SER A 129 -5.75 -6.12 -5.72
C SER A 129 -5.57 -6.17 -7.24
N PHE A 130 -4.49 -5.57 -7.77
CA PHE A 130 -4.16 -5.48 -9.20
C PHE A 130 -3.89 -6.83 -9.90
N GLN A 131 -3.83 -7.92 -9.14
CA GLN A 131 -3.36 -9.22 -9.62
C GLN A 131 -4.43 -10.15 -10.19
N LYS A 132 -5.71 -9.77 -10.20
CA LYS A 132 -6.72 -10.67 -10.78
C LYS A 132 -6.47 -10.96 -12.26
N ASP A 133 -5.79 -10.05 -12.98
CA ASP A 133 -5.58 -10.14 -14.43
C ASP A 133 -4.11 -9.97 -14.89
N SER A 134 -3.10 -10.06 -14.01
CA SER A 134 -1.69 -9.93 -14.39
C SER A 134 -0.82 -11.10 -13.90
N ASP A 135 0.09 -11.60 -14.76
CA ASP A 135 1.07 -12.68 -14.49
C ASP A 135 2.16 -12.32 -13.47
N ILE A 136 1.90 -11.33 -12.64
CA ILE A 136 2.85 -10.81 -11.68
C ILE A 136 2.86 -11.71 -10.43
N TYR A 137 4.03 -12.04 -9.90
CA TYR A 137 4.15 -12.85 -8.67
C TYR A 137 4.29 -11.96 -7.42
N ILE A 138 3.28 -11.91 -6.54
CA ILE A 138 3.43 -11.31 -5.20
C ILE A 138 4.05 -12.30 -4.23
N ASN A 139 5.18 -11.90 -3.67
CA ASN A 139 5.82 -12.60 -2.57
C ASN A 139 5.17 -12.27 -1.22
N HIS A 140 3.99 -12.87 -0.97
CA HIS A 140 3.22 -12.68 0.27
C HIS A 140 4.04 -13.01 1.53
N GLU A 141 4.95 -13.99 1.44
CA GLU A 141 5.85 -14.34 2.52
C GLU A 141 6.73 -13.16 2.92
N GLN A 142 7.36 -12.51 1.94
CA GLN A 142 8.21 -11.35 2.20
C GLN A 142 7.40 -10.18 2.77
N ILE A 143 6.22 -9.89 2.19
CA ILE A 143 5.33 -8.82 2.68
C ILE A 143 4.97 -9.04 4.15
N VAL A 144 4.49 -10.23 4.49
CA VAL A 144 4.11 -10.60 5.85
C VAL A 144 5.28 -10.49 6.81
N LYS A 145 6.45 -11.01 6.44
CA LYS A 145 7.65 -10.96 7.29
C LYS A 145 8.07 -9.53 7.60
N GLU A 146 8.04 -8.64 6.62
CA GLU A 146 8.40 -7.22 6.84
C GLU A 146 7.34 -6.50 7.68
N LEU A 147 6.05 -6.76 7.47
CA LEU A 147 4.97 -6.19 8.28
C LEU A 147 5.06 -6.63 9.75
N VAL A 148 5.21 -7.93 10.00
CA VAL A 148 5.37 -8.49 11.36
C VAL A 148 6.61 -7.91 12.03
N LYS A 149 7.74 -7.85 11.32
CA LYS A 149 8.99 -7.27 11.82
C LYS A 149 8.81 -5.81 12.22
N SER A 150 8.09 -5.01 11.42
CA SER A 150 7.82 -3.60 11.75
C SER A 150 6.98 -3.43 13.02
N LYS A 151 6.14 -4.43 13.35
CA LYS A 151 5.36 -4.46 14.60
C LYS A 151 6.09 -5.12 15.77
N ARG A 152 7.36 -5.52 15.60
CA ARG A 152 8.16 -6.24 16.60
C ARG A 152 7.53 -7.56 17.07
N GLN A 153 6.75 -8.20 16.20
CA GLN A 153 6.15 -9.50 16.45
C GLN A 153 7.02 -10.63 15.88
N ILE A 154 6.77 -11.87 16.29
CA ILE A 154 7.56 -13.04 15.89
C ILE A 154 6.68 -14.03 15.14
N ILE A 155 7.04 -14.34 13.90
CA ILE A 155 6.49 -15.47 13.15
C ILE A 155 7.33 -16.72 13.40
N LYS A 156 6.68 -17.83 13.72
CA LYS A 156 7.27 -19.17 13.75
C LYS A 156 6.60 -20.06 12.72
N GLU A 157 7.41 -20.68 11.86
CA GLU A 157 6.97 -21.73 10.93
C GLU A 157 7.13 -23.10 11.61
N SER A 158 6.18 -24.02 11.39
CA SER A 158 6.38 -25.44 11.71
C SER A 158 5.76 -26.31 10.62
N PHE A 159 6.41 -27.44 10.34
CA PHE A 159 6.02 -28.34 9.26
C PHE A 159 6.48 -29.76 9.53
N GLY A 160 5.88 -30.71 8.83
CA GLY A 160 6.24 -32.11 8.92
C GLY A 160 5.51 -32.95 7.87
N GLN A 161 5.83 -34.24 7.86
CA GLN A 161 5.28 -35.22 6.94
C GLN A 161 4.67 -36.37 7.74
N SER A 162 3.48 -36.78 7.32
CA SER A 162 2.80 -38.02 7.69
C SER A 162 2.76 -38.94 6.47
N ASP A 163 2.38 -40.20 6.63
CA ASP A 163 2.50 -41.25 5.61
C ASP A 163 1.93 -40.84 4.22
N ASP A 164 0.81 -40.10 4.20
CA ASP A 164 0.16 -39.67 2.94
C ASP A 164 0.16 -38.14 2.68
N ASP A 165 0.54 -37.32 3.66
CA ASP A 165 0.37 -35.86 3.61
C ASP A 165 1.50 -35.10 4.30
N VAL A 166 1.71 -33.86 3.89
CA VAL A 166 2.53 -32.89 4.62
C VAL A 166 1.64 -31.82 5.28
N PHE A 167 2.12 -31.26 6.38
CA PHE A 167 1.47 -30.13 7.05
C PHE A 167 2.40 -28.92 7.12
N PHE A 168 1.79 -27.74 7.16
CA PHE A 168 2.49 -26.46 7.36
C PHE A 168 1.65 -25.56 8.26
N LYS A 169 2.30 -24.94 9.23
CA LYS A 169 1.70 -24.09 10.25
C LYS A 169 2.48 -22.77 10.39
N ILE A 170 1.74 -21.69 10.66
CA ILE A 170 2.28 -20.38 11.01
C ILE A 170 1.73 -19.97 12.37
N SER A 171 2.62 -19.64 13.30
CA SER A 171 2.29 -19.03 14.58
C SER A 171 2.78 -17.58 14.65
N LEU A 172 2.02 -16.71 15.31
CA LEU A 172 2.38 -15.33 15.61
C LEU A 172 2.43 -15.16 17.13
N ASP A 173 3.60 -14.75 17.66
CA ASP A 173 3.84 -14.59 19.10
C ASP A 173 3.45 -15.83 19.92
N GLY A 174 3.71 -17.01 19.36
CA GLY A 174 3.40 -18.31 19.98
C GLY A 174 1.99 -18.86 19.68
N ASN A 175 1.06 -18.03 19.20
CA ASN A 175 -0.30 -18.46 18.88
C ASN A 175 -0.39 -19.02 17.46
N GLU A 176 -0.90 -20.24 17.28
CA GLU A 176 -1.14 -20.82 15.95
C GLU A 176 -2.25 -20.03 15.22
N ILE A 177 -1.92 -19.49 14.05
CA ILE A 177 -2.85 -18.68 13.24
C ILE A 177 -3.30 -19.44 11.99
N ILE A 178 -2.37 -20.15 11.36
CA ILE A 178 -2.64 -20.93 10.14
C ILE A 178 -2.16 -22.36 10.35
N SER A 179 -2.97 -23.32 9.92
CA SER A 179 -2.66 -24.76 9.91
C SER A 179 -3.25 -25.38 8.65
N LEU A 180 -2.39 -25.88 7.76
CA LEU A 180 -2.80 -26.46 6.48
C LEU A 180 -2.18 -27.86 6.31
N LYS A 181 -2.91 -28.74 5.61
CA LYS A 181 -2.45 -30.07 5.18
C LYS A 181 -2.61 -30.22 3.67
N GLY A 182 -1.79 -31.10 3.06
CA GLY A 182 -1.90 -31.48 1.66
C GLY A 182 -0.62 -32.10 1.11
N LYS A 183 -0.50 -32.16 -0.22
CA LYS A 183 0.53 -32.98 -0.89
C LYS A 183 1.91 -32.33 -1.09
N SER A 184 2.01 -31.01 -0.99
CA SER A 184 3.26 -30.29 -1.30
C SER A 184 3.53 -29.16 -0.33
N LEU A 185 4.63 -29.27 0.40
CA LEU A 185 5.04 -28.30 1.42
C LEU A 185 5.24 -26.91 0.81
N LYS A 186 5.80 -26.84 -0.40
CA LYS A 186 6.01 -25.59 -1.14
C LYS A 186 4.69 -24.89 -1.45
N THR A 187 3.69 -25.64 -1.91
CA THR A 187 2.35 -25.11 -2.21
C THR A 187 1.63 -24.68 -0.93
N LEU A 188 1.72 -25.49 0.14
CA LEU A 188 1.14 -25.16 1.44
C LEU A 188 1.76 -23.89 2.04
N ARG A 189 3.08 -23.74 2.00
CA ARG A 189 3.78 -22.54 2.48
C ARG A 189 3.30 -21.27 1.76
N LYS A 190 3.22 -21.29 0.43
CA LYS A 190 2.69 -20.16 -0.36
C LYS A 190 1.25 -19.82 0.03
N LYS A 191 0.39 -20.83 0.13
CA LYS A 191 -1.02 -20.66 0.53
C LYS A 191 -1.14 -20.13 1.96
N ALA A 192 -0.32 -20.65 2.88
CA ALA A 192 -0.30 -20.24 4.28
C ALA A 192 0.08 -18.77 4.42
N TYR A 193 1.13 -18.32 3.73
CA TYR A 193 1.52 -16.90 3.76
C TYR A 193 0.51 -15.97 3.10
N LYS A 194 -0.17 -16.41 2.04
CA LYS A 194 -1.29 -15.65 1.46
C LYS A 194 -2.45 -15.52 2.46
N ASN A 195 -2.84 -16.61 3.12
CA ASN A 195 -3.90 -16.57 4.12
C ASN A 195 -3.49 -15.75 5.35
N PHE A 196 -2.26 -15.92 5.82
CA PHE A 196 -1.71 -15.15 6.93
C PHE A 196 -1.62 -13.67 6.60
N PHE A 197 -1.29 -13.30 5.36
CA PHE A 197 -1.32 -11.92 4.91
C PHE A 197 -2.71 -11.29 5.14
N PHE A 198 -3.78 -11.92 4.63
CA PHE A 198 -5.13 -11.39 4.84
C PHE A 198 -5.56 -11.40 6.31
N TYR A 199 -5.23 -12.46 7.06
CA TYR A 199 -5.45 -12.48 8.50
C TYR A 199 -4.76 -11.30 9.20
N PHE A 200 -3.48 -11.08 8.88
CA PHE A 200 -2.68 -10.02 9.49
C PHE A 200 -3.33 -8.68 9.20
N LEU A 201 -3.70 -8.42 7.95
CA LEU A 201 -4.40 -7.20 7.56
C LEU A 201 -5.69 -6.97 8.36
N ASP A 202 -6.55 -7.98 8.51
CA ASP A 202 -7.86 -7.81 9.17
C ASP A 202 -7.76 -7.52 10.68
N HIS A 203 -6.66 -7.94 11.33
CA HIS A 203 -6.47 -7.84 12.79
C HIS A 203 -5.48 -6.75 13.19
N ASN A 204 -4.75 -6.16 12.24
CA ASN A 204 -3.69 -5.19 12.50
C ASN A 204 -3.89 -3.83 11.84
N PHE A 205 -4.95 -3.68 11.03
CA PHE A 205 -5.38 -2.46 10.35
C PHE A 205 -6.92 -2.30 10.45
#